data_AF-A0A7T4PJP1-F1
#
_entry.id   AF-A0A7T4PJP1-F1
#
_cell.length_a   1.000
_cell.length_b   1.000
_cell.length_c   1.000
_cell.angle_alpha   90.00
_cell.angle_beta   90.00
_cell.angle_gamma   90.00
#
_symmetry.space_group_name_H-M   'P 1'
#
loop_
_entity.id
_entity.type
_entity.pdbx_description
1 polymer ?
#
loop_
_entity_poly.entity_id
_entity_poly.type
_entity_poly.pdbx_seq_one_letter_code
_entity_poly.pdbx_strand_id
1 'polypeptide(L)'
;MTLILLASACLLIVTLGYASLCAGSPFGDCRKCRGFGFAMKTDRKGRLKRGKPCRRCKGHGKRIRVGRHLYNLWLRLYRDGTDTPAKKPAFKPASKG
;
A
#
# COMPACT_ATOMS: atom_id res chain seq x y z
N MET A 1 -39.04 3.01 -9.43
CA MET A 1 -38.52 3.62 -8.19
C MET A 1 -37.66 2.63 -7.39
N THR A 2 -38.16 1.43 -7.07
CA THR A 2 -37.42 0.41 -6.29
C THR A 2 -36.15 -0.13 -6.97
N LEU A 3 -36.16 -0.33 -8.29
CA LEU A 3 -35.01 -0.84 -9.04
C LEU A 3 -33.80 0.11 -9.02
N ILE A 4 -34.04 1.42 -9.06
CA ILE A 4 -32.98 2.43 -9.02
C ILE A 4 -32.34 2.48 -7.64
N LEU A 5 -33.17 2.44 -6.59
CA LEU A 5 -32.71 2.34 -5.20
C LEU A 5 -31.88 1.07 -4.98
N LEU A 6 -32.36 -0.08 -5.45
CA LEU A 6 -31.63 -1.35 -5.36
C LEU A 6 -30.27 -1.27 -6.07
N ALA A 7 -30.25 -0.75 -7.31
CA ALA A 7 -29.01 -0.60 -8.08
C ALA A 7 -28.01 0.33 -7.39
N SER A 8 -28.48 1.46 -6.86
CA SER A 8 -27.62 2.40 -6.13
C SER A 8 -27.07 1.79 -4.84
N ALA A 9 -27.88 1.03 -4.08
CA ALA A 9 -27.45 0.32 -2.89
C ALA A 9 -26.38 -0.74 -3.22
N CYS A 10 -26.58 -1.53 -4.28
CA CYS A 10 -25.58 -2.50 -4.72
C CYS A 10 -24.25 -1.84 -5.09
N LEU A 11 -24.28 -0.71 -5.81
CA LEU A 11 -23.07 0.05 -6.15
C LEU A 11 -22.35 0.57 -4.89
N LEU A 12 -23.10 1.10 -3.93
CA LEU A 12 -22.54 1.55 -2.65
C LEU A 12 -21.91 0.40 -1.86
N ILE A 13 -22.56 -0.75 -1.80
CA ILE A 13 -22.02 -1.92 -1.10
C ILE A 13 -20.73 -2.40 -1.75
N VAL A 14 -20.67 -2.48 -3.09
CA VAL A 14 -19.46 -2.92 -3.80
C VAL A 14 -18.32 -1.92 -3.62
N THR A 15 -18.60 -0.62 -3.71
CA THR A 15 -17.59 0.43 -3.56
C THR A 15 -17.06 0.51 -2.12
N LEU A 16 -17.93 0.48 -1.12
CA LEU A 16 -17.56 0.47 0.29
C LEU A 16 -16.88 -0.85 0.69
N GLY A 17 -17.33 -1.99 0.14
CA GLY A 17 -16.70 -3.30 0.30
C GLY A 17 -15.28 -3.33 -0.24
N TYR A 18 -15.06 -2.76 -1.44
CA TYR A 18 -13.72 -2.64 -2.01
C TYR A 18 -12.83 -1.70 -1.20
N ALA A 19 -13.39 -0.57 -0.74
CA ALA A 19 -12.67 0.40 0.10
C ALA A 19 -12.26 -0.20 1.46
N SER A 20 -13.16 -0.94 2.10
CA SER A 20 -12.89 -1.64 3.37
C SER A 20 -11.89 -2.78 3.20
N LEU A 21 -11.94 -3.56 2.11
CA LEU A 21 -10.88 -4.51 1.75
C LEU A 21 -9.53 -3.83 1.54
N CYS A 22 -9.52 -2.64 0.93
CA CYS A 22 -8.32 -1.83 0.75
C CYS A 22 -7.79 -1.24 2.07
N ALA A 23 -8.67 -1.03 3.06
CA ALA A 23 -8.30 -0.59 4.40
C ALA A 23 -7.79 -1.74 5.28
N GLY A 24 -8.48 -2.89 5.27
CA GLY A 24 -8.17 -4.07 6.09
C GLY A 24 -6.97 -4.89 5.58
N SER A 25 -6.74 -4.93 4.26
CA SER A 25 -5.56 -5.58 3.66
C SER A 25 -4.63 -4.55 2.98
N PRO A 26 -3.91 -3.72 3.76
CA PRO A 26 -3.09 -2.65 3.22
C PRO A 26 -1.88 -3.16 2.42
N PHE A 27 -1.59 -4.46 2.48
CA PHE A 27 -0.47 -5.09 1.81
C PHE A 27 -0.98 -6.03 0.71
N GLY A 28 -0.83 -5.63 -0.55
CA GLY A 28 -0.98 -6.53 -1.68
C GLY A 28 0.34 -7.24 -1.99
N ASP A 29 0.28 -8.47 -2.49
CA ASP A 29 1.49 -9.15 -2.93
C ASP A 29 2.12 -8.45 -4.13
N CYS A 30 3.45 -8.39 -4.14
CA CYS A 30 4.15 -7.83 -5.27
C CYS A 30 3.95 -8.74 -6.50
N ARG A 31 3.20 -8.26 -7.50
CA ARG A 31 2.88 -8.99 -8.74
C ARG A 31 4.09 -9.63 -9.44
N LYS A 32 5.29 -9.05 -9.28
CA LYS A 32 6.53 -9.54 -9.92
C LYS A 32 7.12 -10.76 -9.21
N CYS A 33 7.03 -10.82 -7.88
CA CYS A 33 7.59 -11.92 -7.08
C CYS A 33 6.52 -12.75 -6.36
N ARG A 34 5.23 -12.50 -6.60
CA ARG A 34 4.08 -13.21 -6.02
C ARG A 34 4.20 -13.44 -4.51
N GLY A 35 4.59 -12.39 -3.77
CA GLY A 35 4.74 -12.49 -2.30
C GLY A 35 6.09 -13.02 -1.80
N PHE A 36 6.89 -13.71 -2.62
CA PHE A 36 8.17 -14.30 -2.17
C PHE A 36 9.24 -13.27 -1.82
N GLY A 37 9.23 -12.09 -2.45
CA GLY A 37 10.24 -11.03 -2.20
C GLY A 37 11.56 -11.22 -2.96
N PHE A 38 11.76 -12.35 -3.63
CA PHE A 38 12.95 -12.65 -4.43
C PHE A 38 12.57 -13.45 -5.69
N ALA A 39 13.47 -13.45 -6.67
CA ALA A 39 13.35 -14.33 -7.82
C ALA A 39 13.75 -15.75 -7.41
N MET A 40 12.83 -16.71 -7.51
CA MET A 40 13.15 -18.13 -7.33
C MET A 40 14.06 -18.58 -8.49
N LYS A 41 15.19 -19.20 -8.16
CA LYS A 41 16.05 -19.86 -9.14
C LYS A 41 16.15 -21.34 -8.81
N THR A 42 16.06 -22.18 -9.83
CA THR A 42 16.37 -23.60 -9.71
C THR A 42 17.86 -23.81 -9.93
N ASP A 43 18.49 -24.58 -9.05
CA ASP A 43 19.87 -25.04 -9.24
C ASP A 43 19.91 -26.16 -10.30
N ARG A 44 21.10 -26.48 -10.84
CA ARG A 44 21.29 -27.59 -11.79
C ARG A 44 20.82 -28.95 -11.26
N LYS A 45 20.71 -29.08 -9.93
CA LYS A 45 20.20 -30.27 -9.22
C LYS A 45 18.70 -30.19 -8.86
N GLY A 46 17.95 -29.25 -9.46
CA GLY A 46 16.51 -29.11 -9.24
C GLY A 46 16.08 -28.49 -7.91
N ARG A 47 17.03 -28.09 -7.05
CA ARG A 47 16.72 -27.46 -5.75
C ARG A 47 16.31 -25.99 -5.92
N LEU A 48 15.24 -25.58 -5.25
CA LEU A 48 14.78 -24.19 -5.19
C LEU A 48 15.75 -23.38 -4.32
N LYS A 49 16.45 -22.41 -4.93
CA LYS A 49 17.31 -21.46 -4.24
C LYS A 49 16.72 -20.05 -4.30
N ARG A 50 16.95 -19.31 -3.20
CA ARG A 50 16.69 -17.87 -3.11
C ARG A 50 17.64 -17.15 -4.07
N GLY A 51 17.09 -16.62 -5.17
CA GLY A 51 17.83 -15.79 -6.11
C GLY A 51 17.91 -14.34 -5.65
N LYS A 52 18.10 -13.42 -6.61
CA LYS A 52 18.24 -11.99 -6.34
C LYS A 52 16.96 -11.42 -5.70
N PRO A 53 17.07 -10.46 -4.75
CA PRO A 53 15.91 -9.79 -4.19
C PRO A 53 15.13 -9.05 -5.28
N CYS A 54 13.80 -9.04 -5.16
CA CYS A 54 12.95 -8.39 -6.14
C CYS A 54 13.15 -6.87 -6.08
N ARG A 55 13.64 -6.27 -7.18
CA ARG A 55 13.88 -4.82 -7.29
C ARG A 55 12.61 -3.99 -7.03
N ARG A 56 11.43 -4.53 -7.31
CA ARG A 56 10.16 -3.78 -7.26
C ARG A 56 9.50 -3.71 -5.89
N CYS A 57 9.79 -4.64 -5.00
CA CYS A 57 9.40 -4.62 -3.58
C CYS A 57 10.61 -4.53 -2.64
N LYS A 58 11.81 -4.33 -3.17
CA LYS A 58 13.08 -4.27 -2.42
C LYS A 58 13.22 -5.43 -1.41
N GLY A 59 12.90 -6.65 -1.83
CA GLY A 59 13.03 -7.83 -0.96
C GLY A 59 11.83 -8.13 -0.04
N HIS A 60 10.86 -7.23 0.10
CA HIS A 60 9.80 -7.36 1.12
C HIS A 60 8.67 -8.32 0.71
N GLY A 61 8.53 -8.65 -0.58
CA GLY A 61 7.44 -9.50 -1.07
C GLY A 61 6.07 -8.82 -1.15
N LYS A 62 5.85 -7.79 -0.33
CA LYS A 62 4.58 -7.05 -0.23
C LYS A 62 4.69 -5.63 -0.81
N ARG A 63 3.56 -5.06 -1.22
CA ARG A 63 3.39 -3.67 -1.64
C ARG A 63 2.19 -3.05 -0.94
N ILE A 64 2.31 -1.77 -0.62
CA ILE A 64 1.22 -1.00 -0.02
C ILE A 64 0.12 -0.77 -1.08
N ARG A 65 -1.14 -1.10 -0.76
CA ARG A 65 -2.31 -0.79 -1.60
C ARG A 65 -2.67 0.69 -1.53
N VAL A 66 -3.40 1.18 -2.53
CA VAL A 66 -3.79 2.60 -2.67
C VAL A 66 -4.52 3.12 -1.42
N GLY A 67 -5.36 2.30 -0.78
CA GLY A 67 -6.09 2.70 0.44
C GLY A 67 -5.17 3.20 1.56
N ARG A 68 -4.05 2.52 1.82
CA ARG A 68 -3.10 2.98 2.85
C ARG A 68 -2.25 4.17 2.40
N HIS A 69 -2.03 4.34 1.09
CA HIS A 69 -1.47 5.59 0.59
C HIS A 69 -2.41 6.78 0.81
N LEU A 70 -3.71 6.60 0.56
CA LEU A 70 -4.73 7.61 0.79
C LEU A 70 -4.89 7.93 2.28
N TYR A 71 -4.92 6.92 3.15
CA TYR A 71 -4.98 7.15 4.59
C TYR A 71 -3.76 7.91 5.09
N ASN A 72 -2.55 7.52 4.66
CA ASN A 72 -1.33 8.24 5.04
C ASN A 72 -1.32 9.68 4.47
N LEU A 73 -1.90 9.91 3.30
CA LEU A 73 -2.05 11.25 2.73
C LEU A 73 -3.07 12.07 3.54
N TRP A 74 -4.23 11.50 3.84
CA TRP A 74 -5.27 12.12 4.66
C TRP A 74 -4.75 12.46 6.05
N LEU A 75 -4.02 11.56 6.70
CA LEU A 75 -3.42 11.80 8.00
C LEU A 75 -2.38 12.93 7.95
N ARG A 76 -1.61 13.05 6.85
CA ARG A 76 -0.70 14.20 6.65
C ARG A 76 -1.48 15.49 6.51
N LEU A 77 -2.49 15.53 5.64
CA LEU A 77 -3.31 16.72 5.41
C LEU A 77 -4.07 17.14 6.66
N TYR A 78 -4.64 16.18 7.40
CA TYR A 78 -5.30 16.42 8.67
C TYR A 78 -4.33 17.04 9.67
N ARG A 79 -3.14 16.44 9.85
CA ARG A 79 -2.10 16.99 10.73
C ARG A 79 -1.65 18.37 10.30
N ASP A 80 -1.39 18.59 9.02
CA ASP A 80 -0.97 19.89 8.51
C ASP A 80 -2.08 20.96 8.67
N GLY A 81 -3.35 20.56 8.70
CA GLY A 81 -4.49 21.45 8.97
C GLY A 81 -4.80 21.67 10.46
N THR A 82 -4.56 20.67 11.32
CA THR A 82 -4.77 20.78 12.77
C THR A 82 -3.56 21.32 13.52
N ASP A 83 -2.37 21.15 12.96
CA ASP A 83 -1.18 21.87 13.40
C ASP A 83 -1.38 23.32 12.95
N THR A 84 -2.00 24.14 13.81
CA THR A 84 -1.83 25.59 13.74
C THR A 84 -0.35 25.84 13.53
N PRO A 85 0.09 26.65 12.55
CA PRO A 85 1.50 26.71 12.17
C PRO A 85 2.33 27.26 13.33
N ALA A 86 2.73 26.37 14.24
CA ALA A 86 3.84 26.55 15.14
C ALA A 86 5.06 26.47 14.24
N LYS A 87 5.33 27.60 13.57
CA LYS A 87 6.55 28.00 12.87
C LYS A 87 7.55 26.85 12.75
N LYS A 88 7.33 25.95 11.78
CA LYS A 88 8.33 24.92 11.45
C LYS A 88 9.57 25.69 10.97
N PRO A 89 10.73 25.60 11.64
CA PRO A 89 11.91 26.34 11.18
C PRO A 89 12.24 25.88 9.76
N ALA A 90 12.49 26.85 8.88
CA ALA A 90 12.67 26.67 7.43
C ALA A 90 13.88 25.79 7.03
N PHE A 91 14.59 25.23 8.00
CA PHE A 91 15.78 24.43 7.79
C PHE A 91 15.87 23.31 8.82
N LYS A 92 15.71 22.05 8.39
CA LYS A 92 16.17 20.88 9.15
C LYS A 92 17.55 20.51 8.59
N PRO A 93 18.66 20.76 9.30
CA PRO A 93 19.95 20.25 8.85
C PRO A 93 19.88 18.73 8.77
N ALA A 94 20.42 18.17 7.68
CA ALA A 94 20.56 16.73 7.53
C ALA A 94 21.44 16.18 8.67
N SER A 95 20.86 15.33 9.52
CA SER A 95 21.63 14.60 10.53
C SER A 95 22.57 13.63 9.79
N LYS A 96 23.86 13.97 9.74
CA LYS A 96 24.92 13.02 9.40
C LYS A 96 25.16 12.14 10.63
N GLY A 97 24.93 10.84 10.47
CA GLY A 97 25.26 9.79 11.41
C GLY A 97 25.55 8.53 10.64
#